data_AF-A0A516P664-F1
#
_entry.id   AF-A0A516P664-F1
#
_cell.length_a   1.000
_cell.length_b   1.000
_cell.length_c   1.000
_cell.angle_alpha   90.00
_cell.angle_beta   90.00
_cell.angle_gamma   90.00
#
_symmetry.space_group_name_H-M   'P 1'
#
loop_
_entity.id
_entity.type
_entity.pdbx_description
1 polymer ?
#
loop_
_entity_poly.entity_id
_entity_poly.type
_entity_poly.pdbx_seq_one_letter_code
_entity_poly.pdbx_strand_id
1 'polypeptide(L)'
;MNWYKDENENLPVILLDKIEESLNKIRENPNHYQKRYHEIRIVFTKKFPYGIYYTLEENNIFVHAFLHTKRNPSVAEKRIK
;
A
#
# COMPACT_ATOMS: atom_id res chain seq x y z
N MET A 1 14.50 0.10 0.05
CA MET A 1 14.88 -0.24 -1.33
C MET A 1 16.28 -0.82 -1.40
N ASN A 2 17.26 -0.30 -0.66
CA ASN A 2 18.64 -0.81 -0.65
C ASN A 2 18.74 -2.32 -0.43
N TRP A 3 18.02 -2.88 0.55
CA TRP A 3 17.97 -4.34 0.75
C TRP A 3 17.61 -5.15 -0.51
N TYR A 4 16.64 -4.69 -1.30
CA TYR A 4 16.28 -5.35 -2.56
C TYR A 4 17.32 -5.13 -3.65
N LYS A 5 17.94 -3.94 -3.68
CA LYS A 5 19.00 -3.61 -4.64
C LYS A 5 20.23 -4.48 -4.41
N ASP A 6 20.59 -4.69 -3.15
CA ASP A 6 21.74 -5.49 -2.74
C ASP A 6 21.54 -6.97 -3.09
N GLU A 7 20.30 -7.46 -3.06
CA GLU A 7 19.93 -8.80 -3.51
C GLU A 7 19.92 -8.91 -5.04
N ASN A 8 19.29 -7.96 -5.74
CA ASN A 8 19.23 -7.88 -7.19
C ASN A 8 18.82 -6.48 -7.63
N GLU A 9 19.63 -5.86 -8.49
CA GLU A 9 19.44 -4.49 -8.96
C GLU A 9 18.08 -4.21 -9.63
N ASN A 10 17.42 -5.24 -10.19
CA ASN A 10 16.12 -5.12 -10.83
C ASN A 10 14.94 -5.17 -9.86
N LEU A 11 15.11 -5.72 -8.64
CA LEU A 11 14.00 -5.85 -7.68
C LEU A 11 13.40 -4.52 -7.24
N PRO A 12 14.16 -3.44 -6.99
CA PRO A 12 13.60 -2.12 -6.74
C PRO A 12 12.71 -1.61 -7.87
N VAL A 13 13.10 -1.83 -9.13
CA VAL A 13 12.31 -1.43 -10.31
C VAL A 13 11.00 -2.21 -10.33
N ILE A 14 11.07 -3.53 -10.21
CA ILE A 14 9.87 -4.38 -10.18
C ILE A 14 8.96 -4.01 -9.00
N LEU A 15 9.52 -3.63 -7.84
CA LEU A 15 8.71 -3.18 -6.70
C LEU A 15 7.95 -1.89 -7.02
N LEU A 16 8.59 -0.92 -7.68
CA LEU A 16 7.94 0.32 -8.11
C LEU A 16 6.78 0.03 -9.07
N ASP A 17 6.99 -0.83 -10.07
CA ASP A 17 5.93 -1.24 -11.01
C ASP A 17 4.74 -1.86 -10.26
N LYS A 18 5.00 -2.70 -9.24
CA LYS A 18 3.93 -3.31 -8.44
C LYS A 18 3.23 -2.33 -7.50
N ILE A 19 3.89 -1.28 -7.07
CA ILE A 19 3.26 -0.18 -6.34
C ILE A 19 2.33 0.58 -7.29
N GLU A 20 2.81 0.96 -8.48
CA GLU A 20 2.02 1.69 -9.48
C GLU A 20 0.79 0.90 -9.95
N GLU A 21 0.94 -0.39 -10.26
CA GLU A 21 -0.19 -1.28 -10.57
C GLU A 21 -1.23 -1.31 -9.44
N SER A 22 -0.79 -1.24 -8.18
CA SER A 22 -1.68 -1.26 -7.02
C SER A 22 -2.39 0.09 -6.85
N LEU A 23 -1.69 1.21 -7.06
CA LEU A 23 -2.29 2.54 -7.03
C LEU A 23 -3.31 2.74 -8.15
N ASN A 24 -3.04 2.24 -9.36
CA ASN A 24 -3.99 2.30 -10.47
C ASN A 24 -5.28 1.53 -10.15
N LYS A 25 -5.20 0.35 -9.53
CA LYS A 25 -6.38 -0.38 -9.06
C LYS A 25 -7.19 0.38 -8.01
N ILE A 26 -6.51 1.06 -7.08
CA ILE A 26 -7.17 1.90 -6.07
C ILE A 26 -7.87 3.07 -6.78
N ARG A 27 -7.25 3.68 -7.78
CA ARG A 27 -7.84 4.79 -8.55
C ARG A 27 -9.07 4.35 -9.35
N GLU A 28 -9.00 3.20 -10.02
CA GLU A 28 -10.09 2.68 -10.86
C GLU A 28 -11.29 2.21 -10.03
N ASN A 29 -11.04 1.54 -8.90
CA ASN A 29 -12.10 1.05 -8.03
C ASN A 29 -11.71 1.19 -6.54
N PRO A 30 -11.78 2.40 -5.99
CA PRO A 30 -11.33 2.68 -4.62
C PRO A 30 -12.11 1.90 -3.56
N ASN A 31 -13.37 1.55 -3.85
CA ASN A 31 -14.26 0.83 -2.96
C ASN A 31 -14.10 -0.69 -3.00
N HIS A 32 -13.28 -1.23 -3.93
CA HIS A 32 -13.11 -2.67 -4.13
C HIS A 32 -12.57 -3.41 -2.89
N TYR A 33 -11.66 -2.78 -2.15
CA TYR A 33 -10.98 -3.43 -1.03
C TYR A 33 -11.76 -3.23 0.27
N GLN A 34 -11.97 -4.29 1.02
CA GLN A 34 -12.72 -4.25 2.28
C GLN A 34 -12.16 -3.21 3.27
N LYS A 35 -13.05 -2.44 3.91
CA LYS A 35 -12.70 -1.65 5.09
C LYS A 35 -12.30 -2.59 6.22
N ARG A 36 -11.17 -2.32 6.86
CA ARG A 36 -10.69 -3.09 8.02
C ARG A 36 -10.90 -2.30 9.30
N TYR A 37 -9.84 -1.94 10.00
CA TYR A 37 -9.92 -1.15 11.22
C TYR A 37 -10.34 0.28 10.86
N HIS A 38 -11.44 0.77 11.42
CA HIS A 38 -12.08 2.04 11.04
C HIS A 38 -12.35 2.12 9.52
N GLU A 39 -11.95 3.22 8.87
CA GLU A 39 -12.15 3.49 7.44
C GLU A 39 -10.98 3.03 6.55
N ILE A 40 -10.00 2.33 7.14
CA ILE A 40 -8.78 1.91 6.46
C ILE A 40 -9.09 0.81 5.47
N ARG A 41 -8.60 0.98 4.24
CA ARG A 41 -8.52 -0.05 3.22
C ARG A 41 -7.05 -0.36 2.94
N ILE A 42 -6.77 -1.61 2.59
CA ILE A 42 -5.41 -2.08 2.35
C ILE A 42 -5.35 -2.82 1.01
N VAL A 43 -4.41 -2.42 0.16
CA VAL A 43 -4.04 -3.16 -1.05
C VAL A 43 -2.67 -3.76 -0.86
N PHE A 44 -2.55 -5.07 -1.02
CA PHE A 44 -1.26 -5.74 -1.00
C PHE A 44 -0.66 -5.78 -2.40
N THR A 45 0.63 -5.43 -2.51
CA THR A 45 1.35 -5.54 -3.76
C THR A 45 1.47 -7.02 -4.14
N LYS A 46 1.23 -7.36 -5.41
CA LYS A 46 1.52 -8.73 -5.89
C LYS A 46 3.04 -8.92 -5.86
N LYS A 47 3.51 -10.14 -5.53
CA LYS A 47 4.93 -10.55 -5.49
C LYS A 47 5.77 -10.02 -4.32
N PHE A 48 5.40 -8.89 -3.71
CA PHE A 48 6.13 -8.34 -2.57
C PHE A 48 5.26 -8.29 -1.31
N PRO A 49 5.85 -8.52 -0.12
CA PRO A 49 5.10 -8.55 1.13
C PRO A 49 4.85 -7.12 1.65
N TYR A 50 4.22 -6.25 0.87
CA TYR A 50 3.89 -4.87 1.27
C TYR A 50 2.41 -4.56 1.07
N GLY A 51 1.88 -3.68 1.92
CA GLY A 51 0.53 -3.15 1.87
C GLY A 51 0.53 -1.63 1.75
N ILE A 52 -0.33 -1.10 0.89
CA ILE A 52 -0.68 0.32 0.77
C ILE A 52 -1.95 0.54 1.59
N TYR A 53 -1.84 1.38 2.62
CA TYR A 53 -2.92 1.73 3.54
C TYR A 53 -3.51 3.05 3.09
N TYR A 54 -4.81 3.09 2.84
CA TYR A 54 -5.50 4.29 2.35
C TYR A 54 -6.90 4.44 2.94
N THR A 55 -7.42 5.67 2.96
CA THR A 55 -8.82 5.99 3.27
C THR A 55 -9.47 6.65 2.05
N LEU A 56 -10.80 6.66 2.05
CA LEU A 56 -11.61 7.42 1.10
C LEU A 56 -12.33 8.51 1.88
N GLU A 57 -12.08 9.76 1.53
CA GLU A 57 -12.68 10.93 2.15
C GLU A 57 -13.29 11.77 1.04
N GLU A 58 -14.62 11.87 1.06
CA GLU A 58 -15.41 12.44 -0.03
C GLU A 58 -15.09 11.78 -1.38
N ASN A 59 -14.47 12.52 -2.30
CA ASN A 59 -14.05 12.05 -3.62
C ASN A 59 -12.52 11.87 -3.73
N ASN A 60 -11.80 11.89 -2.61
CA ASN A 60 -10.34 11.82 -2.58
C ASN A 60 -9.86 10.51 -1.97
N ILE A 61 -8.74 10.01 -2.51
CA ILE A 61 -8.03 8.82 -2.02
C ILE A 61 -6.81 9.32 -1.24
N PHE A 62 -6.74 9.02 0.05
CA PHE A 62 -5.62 9.41 0.90
C PHE A 62 -4.77 8.19 1.23
N VAL A 63 -3.50 8.17 0.79
CA VAL A 63 -2.54 7.11 1.11
C VAL A 63 -1.76 7.49 2.38
N HIS A 64 -1.94 6.72 3.45
CA HIS A 64 -1.36 6.99 4.78
C HIS A 64 -0.03 6.28 5.02
N ALA A 65 0.13 5.09 4.44
CA ALA A 65 1.32 4.29 4.66
C ALA A 65 1.56 3.26 3.57
N PHE A 66 2.84 2.97 3.35
CA PHE A 66 3.31 1.79 2.63
C PHE A 66 4.18 0.96 3.58
N LEU A 67 3.69 -0.21 4.00
CA LEU A 67 4.30 -1.00 5.06
C LEU A 67 4.51 -2.44 4.61
N HIS A 68 5.66 -3.02 4.98
CA HIS A 68 5.85 -4.46 4.86
C HIS A 68 4.82 -5.18 5.76
N THR A 69 4.25 -6.30 5.31
CA THR A 69 3.22 -7.09 6.01
C THR A 69 3.62 -7.60 7.39
N LYS A 70 4.92 -7.67 7.70
CA LYS A 70 5.43 -8.04 9.02
C LYS A 70 5.46 -6.86 10.01
N ARG A 71 5.24 -5.62 9.55
CA ARG A 71 5.16 -4.45 10.41
C ARG A 71 3.80 -4.37 11.07
N ASN A 72 3.77 -3.85 12.29
CA ASN A 72 2.54 -3.65 13.04
C ASN A 72 1.62 -2.65 12.32
N PRO A 73 0.36 -3.02 11.99
CA PRO A 73 -0.58 -2.17 11.24
C PRO A 73 -1.00 -0.91 12.01
N SER A 74 -0.91 -0.91 13.35
CA SER A 74 -1.21 0.28 14.18
C SER A 74 -0.37 1.50 13.84
N VAL A 75 0.77 1.32 13.18
CA VAL A 75 1.58 2.44 12.67
C VAL A 75 0.82 3.26 11.63
N ALA A 76 0.02 2.61 10.77
CA ALA A 76 -0.81 3.30 9.80
C ALA A 76 -2.05 3.91 10.47
N GLU A 77 -2.65 3.21 11.43
CA GLU A 77 -3.81 3.69 12.19
C GLU A 77 -3.51 5.01 12.90
N LYS A 78 -2.35 5.14 13.54
CA LYS A 78 -1.93 6.38 14.22
C LYS A 78 -1.74 7.59 13.30
N ARG A 79 -1.65 7.38 11.99
CA ARG A 79 -1.49 8.47 11.00
C ARG A 79 -2.82 9.00 10.50
N ILE A 80 -3.90 8.30 10.80
CA ILE A 80 -5.25 8.68 10.45
C ILE A 80 -5.76 9.52 11.61
N LYS A 81 -6.16 10.75 11.29
CA LYS A 81 -6.67 11.72 12.25
C LYS A 81 -8.08 11.38 12.68
#